data_AF-T0J2D5-F1
#
_entry.id   AF-T0J2D5-F1
#
_cell.length_a   1.000
_cell.length_b   1.000
_cell.length_c   1.000
_cell.angle_alpha   90.00
_cell.angle_beta   90.00
_cell.angle_gamma   90.00
#
_symmetry.space_group_name_H-M   'P 1'
#
loop_
_entity.id
_entity.type
_entity.pdbx_description
1 polymer ?
#
loop_
_entity_poly.entity_id
_entity_poly.type
_entity_poly.pdbx_seq_one_letter_code
_entity_poly.pdbx_strand_id
1 'polypeptide(L)'
;MSKQILTRRSVLAGVGTAVAASMAPAMPALSAPLPKLVKPPRLREGDVLGLVAPARFVGDRFGVASIMATVRAMGLEPKAAPHLLDREGYLAGSDADRASDLMAMFADPKVRGIMSVAGGWGCARLLPLLDFTRIAANPKLFVGFSDNTALHLAFAARTGVASVHGPNASASWPPAAWASFHALAFEGATPTWQVPEGAGANLSGRGRDLRTFRGGKARGRLLGGNLSVLSGLVGTPYLPDFAGAVLFIEDTNESEYRIDRMLTQLALAGVFDEVAGVVFGQCTGCRNPDGGYANFTIYEVLDRQFSGLKVPAFQGLQIGHIAAQLSVPVGLPVEIDADAGTMRLLEPAVS
;
A
#
# COMPACT_ATOMS: atom_id res chain seq x y z
N MET A 1 -45.85 80.48 -16.03
CA MET A 1 -45.17 81.60 -15.37
C MET A 1 -43.83 81.10 -14.81
N SER A 2 -42.73 81.79 -15.16
CA SER A 2 -41.33 81.78 -14.65
C SER A 2 -40.67 80.45 -14.22
N LYS A 3 -39.70 79.93 -14.99
CA LYS A 3 -38.23 80.20 -15.00
C LYS A 3 -37.48 79.72 -13.75
N GLN A 4 -36.47 78.84 -13.92
CA GLN A 4 -35.05 79.03 -13.53
C GLN A 4 -34.21 77.76 -13.82
N ILE A 5 -33.23 77.82 -14.74
CA ILE A 5 -31.75 77.91 -14.54
C ILE A 5 -31.06 76.54 -14.33
N LEU A 6 -30.12 76.24 -15.24
CA LEU A 6 -29.15 75.12 -15.18
C LEU A 6 -28.17 75.28 -14.01
N THR A 7 -27.68 74.16 -13.47
CA THR A 7 -26.24 74.05 -13.12
C THR A 7 -25.71 72.63 -13.29
N ARG A 8 -24.58 72.54 -14.01
CA ARG A 8 -23.64 71.40 -14.07
C ARG A 8 -22.96 71.21 -12.71
N ARG A 9 -23.05 70.01 -12.11
CA ARG A 9 -22.02 69.42 -11.22
C ARG A 9 -22.35 67.95 -10.91
N SER A 10 -21.60 67.06 -11.56
CA SER A 10 -21.04 65.80 -11.05
C SER A 10 -21.72 65.07 -9.88
N VAL A 11 -22.20 63.84 -10.12
CA VAL A 11 -21.81 62.66 -9.30
C VAL A 11 -21.81 61.42 -10.21
N LEU A 12 -20.60 60.95 -10.54
CA LEU A 12 -20.35 59.54 -10.84
C LEU A 12 -20.40 58.80 -9.50
N ALA A 13 -21.33 57.86 -9.37
CA ALA A 13 -21.32 56.77 -8.39
C ALA A 13 -22.16 55.67 -9.05
N GLY A 14 -21.70 54.47 -9.38
CA GLY A 14 -20.59 53.69 -8.89
C GLY A 14 -21.08 52.26 -9.11
N VAL A 15 -20.81 51.69 -10.29
CA VAL A 15 -21.13 50.29 -10.58
C VAL A 15 -20.08 49.46 -9.84
N GLY A 16 -20.39 49.06 -8.61
CA GLY A 16 -19.62 48.08 -7.88
C GLY A 16 -19.80 46.72 -8.53
N THR A 17 -18.79 46.26 -9.26
CA THR A 17 -18.65 44.87 -9.67
C THR A 17 -18.39 44.03 -8.42
N ALA A 18 -19.44 43.37 -7.91
CA ALA A 18 -19.26 42.31 -6.94
C ALA A 18 -18.59 41.12 -7.65
N VAL A 19 -17.28 40.98 -7.47
CA VAL A 19 -16.58 39.74 -7.79
C VAL A 19 -17.00 38.73 -6.73
N ALA A 20 -18.02 37.93 -7.05
CA ALA A 20 -18.32 36.72 -6.30
C ALA A 20 -17.15 35.76 -6.54
N ALA A 21 -16.16 35.78 -5.66
CA ALA A 21 -15.16 34.73 -5.60
C ALA A 21 -15.92 33.42 -5.35
N SER A 22 -15.98 32.57 -6.37
CA SER A 22 -16.47 31.20 -6.23
C SER A 22 -15.53 30.48 -5.28
N MET A 23 -15.86 30.47 -3.99
CA MET A 23 -15.28 29.52 -3.05
C MET A 23 -15.81 28.16 -3.48
N ALA A 24 -15.04 27.45 -4.30
CA ALA A 24 -15.24 26.02 -4.45
C ALA A 24 -15.28 25.44 -3.03
N PRO A 25 -16.30 24.64 -2.67
CA PRO A 25 -16.33 24.04 -1.35
C PRO A 25 -15.04 23.23 -1.21
N ALA A 26 -14.21 23.59 -0.24
CA ALA A 26 -13.06 22.78 0.13
C ALA A 26 -13.61 21.40 0.45
N MET A 27 -13.23 20.40 -0.36
CA MET A 27 -13.55 19.02 -0.01
C MET A 27 -12.97 18.78 1.38
N PRO A 28 -13.74 18.21 2.33
CA PRO A 28 -13.20 17.87 3.63
C PRO A 28 -11.94 17.02 3.39
N ALA A 29 -10.84 17.37 4.06
CA ALA A 29 -9.59 16.62 3.96
C ALA A 29 -9.92 15.12 4.13
N LEU A 30 -9.61 14.35 3.08
CA LEU A 30 -10.03 12.95 2.94
C LEU A 30 -9.45 12.04 4.03
N SER A 31 -8.51 12.53 4.83
CA SER A 31 -7.86 11.77 5.88
C SER A 31 -7.42 12.67 7.04
N ALA A 32 -7.47 12.12 8.26
CA ALA A 32 -6.87 12.74 9.42
C ALA A 32 -5.33 12.62 9.34
N PRO A 33 -4.57 13.54 9.97
CA PRO A 33 -3.12 13.43 10.01
C PRO A 33 -2.70 12.06 10.52
N LEU A 34 -1.68 11.50 9.89
CA LEU A 34 -1.17 10.18 10.24
C LEU A 34 -0.81 10.07 11.73
N PRO A 35 -1.26 9.01 12.43
CA PRO A 35 -0.82 8.72 13.79
C PRO A 35 0.69 8.57 13.90
N LYS A 36 1.22 8.83 15.10
CA LYS A 36 2.63 8.60 15.43
C LYS A 36 3.01 7.15 15.14
N LEU A 37 4.14 6.95 14.48
CA LEU A 37 4.68 5.64 14.18
C LEU A 37 4.89 4.81 15.46
N VAL A 38 4.38 3.58 15.45
CA VAL A 38 4.59 2.55 16.48
C VAL A 38 5.30 1.37 15.82
N LYS A 39 6.49 1.03 16.32
CA LYS A 39 7.26 -0.11 15.82
C LYS A 39 6.89 -1.35 16.64
N PRO A 40 6.46 -2.46 16.00
CA PRO A 40 6.24 -3.71 16.71
C PRO A 40 7.58 -4.30 17.19
N PRO A 41 7.58 -5.19 18.20
CA PRO A 41 8.78 -5.93 18.59
C PRO A 41 9.33 -6.78 17.45
N ARG A 42 10.66 -6.91 17.39
CA ARG A 42 11.32 -7.85 16.45
C ARG A 42 10.96 -9.31 16.76
N LEU A 43 10.98 -10.13 15.72
CA LEU A 43 10.88 -11.59 15.84
C LEU A 43 12.20 -12.20 16.28
N ARG A 44 12.12 -13.32 17.00
CA ARG A 44 13.25 -14.14 17.45
C ARG A 44 12.96 -15.60 17.18
N GLU A 45 14.02 -16.40 17.13
CA GLU A 45 13.89 -17.85 17.07
C GLU A 45 13.05 -18.36 18.27
N GLY A 46 12.11 -19.26 17.99
CA GLY A 46 11.13 -19.79 18.95
C GLY A 46 9.92 -18.90 19.19
N ASP A 47 9.86 -17.68 18.63
CA ASP A 47 8.68 -16.83 18.80
C ASP A 47 7.44 -17.44 18.13
N VAL A 48 6.27 -17.25 18.76
CA VAL A 48 5.00 -17.71 18.19
C VAL A 48 4.53 -16.76 17.10
N LEU A 49 4.31 -17.29 15.90
CA LEU A 49 3.74 -16.60 14.76
C LEU A 49 2.27 -16.99 14.58
N GLY A 50 1.36 -16.03 14.77
CA GLY A 50 -0.06 -16.21 14.52
C GLY A 50 -0.35 -16.28 13.02
N LEU A 51 -1.11 -17.26 12.58
CA LEU A 51 -1.53 -17.47 11.20
C LEU A 51 -3.02 -17.18 11.05
N VAL A 52 -3.36 -16.26 10.16
CA VAL A 52 -4.74 -15.79 9.92
C VAL A 52 -5.07 -15.81 8.43
N ALA A 53 -6.34 -15.99 8.08
CA ALA A 53 -6.84 -15.93 6.71
C ALA A 53 -7.86 -14.78 6.55
N PRO A 54 -7.41 -13.52 6.47
CA PRO A 54 -8.32 -12.37 6.42
C PRO A 54 -9.04 -12.21 5.07
N ALA A 55 -8.69 -13.01 4.05
CA ALA A 55 -9.22 -12.93 2.70
C ALA A 55 -9.74 -14.30 2.23
N ARG A 56 -9.07 -14.91 1.23
CA ARG A 56 -9.47 -16.21 0.67
C ARG A 56 -9.06 -17.38 1.58
N PHE A 57 -9.82 -18.47 1.48
CA PHE A 57 -9.51 -19.73 2.16
C PHE A 57 -8.25 -20.42 1.60
N VAL A 58 -7.64 -21.27 2.42
CA VAL A 58 -6.60 -22.21 1.98
C VAL A 58 -7.29 -23.52 1.56
N GLY A 59 -7.01 -23.97 0.33
CA GLY A 59 -7.85 -24.95 -0.37
C GLY A 59 -7.89 -26.36 0.20
N ASP A 60 -6.84 -26.79 0.90
CA ASP A 60 -6.79 -28.13 1.51
C ASP A 60 -5.87 -28.17 2.75
N ARG A 61 -5.96 -29.29 3.50
CA ARG A 61 -5.18 -29.54 4.71
C ARG A 61 -3.68 -29.71 4.44
N PHE A 62 -3.28 -30.15 3.24
CA PHE A 62 -1.88 -30.26 2.86
C PHE A 62 -1.25 -28.87 2.70
N GLY A 63 -2.02 -27.89 2.21
CA GLY A 63 -1.65 -26.49 2.19
C GLY A 63 -1.34 -25.97 3.58
N VAL A 64 -2.18 -26.26 4.59
CA VAL A 64 -1.90 -25.84 5.97
C VAL A 64 -0.68 -26.55 6.56
N ALA A 65 -0.51 -27.84 6.34
CA ALA A 65 0.68 -28.55 6.80
C ALA A 65 1.98 -27.96 6.20
N SER A 66 1.96 -27.60 4.92
CA SER A 66 3.07 -26.93 4.24
C SER A 66 3.33 -25.53 4.82
N ILE A 67 2.29 -24.73 5.07
CA ILE A 67 2.41 -23.42 5.70
C ILE A 67 3.05 -23.54 7.09
N MET A 68 2.56 -24.49 7.90
CA MET A 68 3.09 -24.75 9.23
C MET A 68 4.57 -25.18 9.18
N ALA A 69 4.94 -26.00 8.20
CA ALA A 69 6.33 -26.41 7.99
C ALA A 69 7.22 -25.23 7.57
N THR A 70 6.73 -24.35 6.69
CA THR A 70 7.43 -23.12 6.29
C THR A 70 7.73 -22.23 7.50
N VAL A 71 6.74 -21.99 8.36
CA VAL A 71 6.95 -21.17 9.57
C VAL A 71 7.96 -21.81 10.53
N ARG A 72 7.92 -23.14 10.70
CA ARG A 72 8.94 -23.83 11.50
C ARG A 72 10.34 -23.73 10.88
N ALA A 73 10.44 -23.78 9.55
CA ALA A 73 11.70 -23.60 8.83
C ALA A 73 12.26 -22.16 8.96
N MET A 74 11.41 -21.18 9.24
CA MET A 74 11.82 -19.81 9.62
C MET A 74 12.32 -19.71 11.07
N GLY A 75 12.33 -20.82 11.83
CA GLY A 75 12.69 -20.84 13.24
C GLY A 75 11.58 -20.34 14.18
N LEU A 76 10.32 -20.30 13.73
CA LEU A 76 9.18 -19.78 14.49
C LEU A 76 8.19 -20.90 14.85
N GLU A 77 7.39 -20.67 15.90
CA GLU A 77 6.32 -21.59 16.29
C GLU A 77 4.98 -21.15 15.66
N PRO A 78 4.41 -21.90 14.70
CA PRO A 78 3.17 -21.49 14.08
C PRO A 78 1.96 -21.72 15.00
N LYS A 79 1.09 -20.72 15.07
CA LYS A 79 -0.21 -20.82 15.74
C LYS A 79 -1.34 -20.50 14.75
N ALA A 80 -2.09 -21.52 14.34
CA ALA A 80 -3.31 -21.30 13.55
C ALA A 80 -4.37 -20.56 14.36
N ALA A 81 -5.04 -19.61 13.72
CA ALA A 81 -6.27 -19.06 14.24
C ALA A 81 -7.43 -20.09 14.16
N PRO A 82 -8.42 -20.02 15.07
CA PRO A 82 -9.52 -20.99 15.11
C PRO A 82 -10.23 -21.22 13.78
N HIS A 83 -10.47 -20.16 13.00
CA HIS A 83 -11.24 -20.21 11.76
C HIS A 83 -10.36 -20.28 10.50
N LEU A 84 -9.06 -20.60 10.64
CA LEU A 84 -8.11 -20.60 9.53
C LEU A 84 -8.51 -21.51 8.34
N LEU A 85 -9.25 -22.58 8.63
CA LEU A 85 -9.70 -23.59 7.66
C LEU A 85 -11.15 -23.41 7.22
N ASP A 86 -11.84 -22.40 7.74
CA ASP A 86 -13.23 -22.16 7.40
C ASP A 86 -13.37 -21.70 5.95
N ARG A 87 -14.57 -21.89 5.40
CA ARG A 87 -14.86 -21.52 4.02
C ARG A 87 -16.28 -21.04 3.87
N GLU A 88 -16.40 -19.87 3.25
CA GLU A 88 -17.67 -19.30 2.82
C GLU A 88 -17.50 -18.74 1.39
N GLY A 89 -17.94 -19.53 0.40
CA GLY A 89 -17.70 -19.21 -1.01
C GLY A 89 -16.21 -19.11 -1.35
N TYR A 90 -15.76 -17.90 -1.71
CA TYR A 90 -14.36 -17.58 -2.00
C TYR A 90 -13.58 -17.05 -0.76
N LEU A 91 -14.24 -16.88 0.39
CA LEU A 91 -13.66 -16.35 1.64
C LEU A 91 -13.26 -17.48 2.60
N ALA A 92 -12.33 -17.19 3.51
CA ALA A 92 -11.94 -18.05 4.62
C ALA A 92 -12.92 -17.97 5.82
N GLY A 93 -14.21 -18.18 5.56
CA GLY A 93 -15.27 -18.02 6.56
C GLY A 93 -15.90 -16.62 6.59
N SER A 94 -16.76 -16.40 7.58
CA SER A 94 -17.56 -15.18 7.71
C SER A 94 -16.68 -13.95 8.02
N ASP A 95 -17.22 -12.75 7.82
CA ASP A 95 -16.51 -11.50 8.16
C ASP A 95 -16.21 -11.43 9.68
N ALA A 96 -17.15 -11.90 10.51
CA ALA A 96 -17.01 -11.91 11.95
C ALA A 96 -15.91 -12.87 12.42
N ASP A 97 -15.87 -14.08 11.86
CA ASP A 97 -14.88 -15.10 12.22
C ASP A 97 -13.46 -14.67 11.82
N ARG A 98 -13.29 -14.17 10.59
CA ARG A 98 -11.99 -13.68 10.10
C ARG A 98 -11.50 -12.45 10.89
N ALA A 99 -12.40 -11.54 11.27
CA ALA A 99 -12.05 -10.41 12.12
C ALA A 99 -11.69 -10.86 13.55
N SER A 100 -12.45 -11.80 14.11
CA SER A 100 -12.20 -12.39 15.43
C SER A 100 -10.83 -13.07 15.49
N ASP A 101 -10.48 -13.86 14.47
CA ASP A 101 -9.18 -14.50 14.33
C ASP A 101 -8.03 -13.49 14.38
N LEU A 102 -8.13 -12.40 13.61
CA LEU A 102 -7.12 -11.34 13.60
C LEU A 102 -7.01 -10.66 14.98
N MET A 103 -8.14 -10.30 15.58
CA MET A 103 -8.18 -9.66 16.90
C MET A 103 -7.66 -10.58 18.01
N ALA A 104 -7.93 -11.89 17.93
CA ALA A 104 -7.41 -12.87 18.87
C ALA A 104 -5.88 -12.95 18.82
N MET A 105 -5.29 -12.91 17.63
CA MET A 105 -3.82 -12.87 17.49
C MET A 105 -3.22 -11.57 18.01
N PHE A 106 -3.89 -10.42 17.81
CA PHE A 106 -3.48 -9.15 18.42
C PHE A 106 -3.67 -9.12 19.94
N ALA A 107 -4.62 -9.87 20.51
CA ALA A 107 -4.85 -9.92 21.96
C ALA A 107 -3.93 -10.92 22.69
N ASP A 108 -3.48 -11.98 22.03
CA ASP A 108 -2.68 -13.02 22.69
C ASP A 108 -1.25 -12.54 23.00
N PRO A 109 -0.82 -12.49 24.27
CA PRO A 109 0.54 -12.08 24.63
C PRO A 109 1.63 -13.09 24.22
N LYS A 110 1.27 -14.34 23.91
CA LYS A 110 2.23 -15.34 23.43
C LYS A 110 2.61 -15.12 21.97
N VAL A 111 1.70 -14.56 21.17
CA VAL A 111 1.93 -14.27 19.75
C VAL A 111 2.87 -13.07 19.63
N ARG A 112 3.91 -13.18 18.81
CA ARG A 112 4.92 -12.13 18.63
C ARG A 112 4.88 -11.46 17.25
N GLY A 113 4.34 -12.16 16.27
CA GLY A 113 3.99 -11.61 14.95
C GLY A 113 2.77 -12.30 14.38
N ILE A 114 2.20 -11.71 13.34
CA ILE A 114 1.01 -12.21 12.65
C ILE A 114 1.33 -12.27 11.16
N MET A 115 1.07 -13.40 10.52
CA MET A 115 1.25 -13.55 9.08
C MET A 115 -0.07 -14.01 8.45
N SER A 116 -0.48 -13.28 7.41
CA SER A 116 -1.59 -13.67 6.57
C SER A 116 -1.20 -14.90 5.75
N VAL A 117 -2.05 -15.92 5.75
CA VAL A 117 -1.78 -17.13 4.96
C VAL A 117 -1.96 -16.90 3.47
N ALA A 118 -2.87 -16.01 3.07
CA ALA A 118 -3.15 -15.70 1.67
C ALA A 118 -3.75 -14.29 1.49
N GLY A 119 -3.57 -13.74 0.28
CA GLY A 119 -4.33 -12.57 -0.19
C GLY A 119 -5.64 -12.98 -0.86
N GLY A 120 -6.02 -12.33 -1.96
CA GLY A 120 -7.25 -12.63 -2.71
C GLY A 120 -8.26 -11.49 -2.58
N TRP A 121 -9.38 -11.74 -1.91
CA TRP A 121 -10.39 -10.72 -1.63
C TRP A 121 -11.02 -10.99 -0.26
N GLY A 122 -11.24 -9.92 0.50
CA GLY A 122 -12.01 -9.97 1.74
C GLY A 122 -11.44 -9.14 2.89
N CYS A 123 -10.20 -8.66 2.82
CA CYS A 123 -9.56 -7.91 3.91
C CYS A 123 -10.30 -6.60 4.21
N ALA A 124 -10.72 -5.86 3.17
CA ALA A 124 -11.43 -4.59 3.33
C ALA A 124 -12.78 -4.75 4.08
N ARG A 125 -13.42 -5.91 4.00
CA ARG A 125 -14.67 -6.23 4.71
C ARG A 125 -14.48 -6.30 6.22
N LEU A 126 -13.26 -6.58 6.68
CA LEU A 126 -12.96 -6.72 8.10
C LEU A 126 -12.79 -5.37 8.78
N LEU A 127 -12.44 -4.32 8.05
CA LEU A 127 -12.02 -3.04 8.62
C LEU A 127 -13.02 -2.43 9.61
N PRO A 128 -14.35 -2.45 9.37
CA PRO A 128 -15.33 -1.95 10.34
C PRO A 128 -15.48 -2.80 11.61
N LEU A 129 -14.99 -4.04 11.59
CA LEU A 129 -15.10 -5.00 12.69
C LEU A 129 -13.86 -5.01 13.60
N LEU A 130 -12.78 -4.33 13.20
CA LEU A 130 -11.53 -4.33 13.95
C LEU A 130 -11.51 -3.25 15.03
N ASP A 131 -11.03 -3.61 16.23
CA ASP A 131 -10.74 -2.67 17.30
C ASP A 131 -9.31 -2.15 17.16
N PHE A 132 -9.16 -1.05 16.41
CA PHE A 132 -7.86 -0.41 16.18
C PHE A 132 -7.22 0.12 17.46
N THR A 133 -7.99 0.44 18.50
CA THR A 133 -7.45 0.87 19.79
C THR A 133 -6.72 -0.29 20.46
N ARG A 134 -7.32 -1.49 20.45
CA ARG A 134 -6.67 -2.70 20.95
C ARG A 134 -5.45 -3.10 20.13
N ILE A 135 -5.49 -2.95 18.81
CA ILE A 135 -4.33 -3.19 17.94
C ILE A 135 -3.18 -2.24 18.30
N ALA A 136 -3.46 -0.94 18.45
CA ALA A 136 -2.47 0.05 18.85
C ALA A 136 -1.87 -0.23 20.24
N ALA A 137 -2.68 -0.75 21.17
CA ALA A 137 -2.22 -1.14 22.50
C ALA A 137 -1.40 -2.44 22.53
N ASN A 138 -1.49 -3.27 21.48
CA ASN A 138 -0.79 -4.55 21.39
C ASN A 138 -0.05 -4.66 20.03
N PRO A 139 0.93 -3.78 19.75
CA PRO A 139 1.57 -3.75 18.44
C PRO A 139 2.29 -5.06 18.17
N LYS A 140 1.93 -5.70 17.05
CA LYS A 140 2.55 -6.93 16.54
C LYS A 140 2.91 -6.74 15.08
N LEU A 141 4.02 -7.34 14.66
CA LEU A 141 4.45 -7.29 13.27
C LEU A 141 3.46 -8.07 12.42
N PHE A 142 2.68 -7.37 11.59
CA PHE A 142 1.79 -7.99 10.61
C PHE A 142 2.46 -8.10 9.25
N VAL A 143 2.38 -9.28 8.63
CA VAL A 143 3.01 -9.60 7.34
C VAL A 143 1.99 -10.14 6.35
N GLY A 144 2.03 -9.61 5.13
CA GLY A 144 1.26 -10.12 3.99
C GLY A 144 1.33 -9.15 2.81
N PHE A 145 0.78 -9.52 1.66
CA PHE A 145 0.72 -8.63 0.49
C PHE A 145 -0.57 -8.84 -0.30
N SER A 146 -0.71 -8.15 -1.43
CA SER A 146 -1.92 -8.17 -2.27
C SER A 146 -3.12 -7.56 -1.51
N ASP A 147 -4.24 -8.28 -1.35
CA ASP A 147 -5.43 -7.87 -0.60
C ASP A 147 -5.16 -7.40 0.84
N ASN A 148 -4.09 -7.91 1.47
CA ASN A 148 -3.64 -7.47 2.79
C ASN A 148 -3.22 -5.98 2.83
N THR A 149 -3.05 -5.34 1.67
CA THR A 149 -2.89 -3.87 1.54
C THR A 149 -4.00 -3.12 2.28
N ALA A 150 -5.22 -3.65 2.30
CA ALA A 150 -6.32 -3.01 3.04
C ALA A 150 -6.02 -2.92 4.55
N LEU A 151 -5.43 -3.97 5.13
CA LEU A 151 -5.03 -4.01 6.52
C LEU A 151 -3.81 -3.10 6.78
N HIS A 152 -2.79 -3.15 5.90
CA HIS A 152 -1.59 -2.31 6.03
C HIS A 152 -1.93 -0.81 6.06
N LEU A 153 -2.77 -0.36 5.13
CA LEU A 153 -3.20 1.02 5.04
C LEU A 153 -4.07 1.42 6.25
N ALA A 154 -4.97 0.53 6.67
CA ALA A 154 -5.78 0.77 7.87
C ALA A 154 -4.94 0.86 9.15
N PHE A 155 -3.90 0.03 9.31
CA PHE A 155 -2.98 0.11 10.45
C PHE A 155 -2.24 1.44 10.43
N ALA A 156 -1.71 1.85 9.28
CA ALA A 156 -1.05 3.15 9.13
C ALA A 156 -2.00 4.31 9.48
N ALA A 157 -3.23 4.29 8.96
CA ALA A 157 -4.22 5.35 9.16
C ALA A 157 -4.78 5.42 10.59
N ARG A 158 -4.98 4.27 11.25
CA ARG A 158 -5.76 4.19 12.50
C ARG A 158 -4.93 3.95 13.75
N THR A 159 -3.70 3.44 13.62
CA THR A 159 -2.89 3.01 14.76
C THR A 159 -1.46 3.53 14.73
N GLY A 160 -0.93 3.81 13.53
CA GLY A 160 0.49 4.09 13.33
C GLY A 160 1.40 2.87 13.47
N VAL A 161 0.85 1.68 13.76
CA VAL A 161 1.61 0.42 13.86
C VAL A 161 2.19 0.07 12.49
N ALA A 162 3.51 -0.06 12.44
CA ALA A 162 4.20 -0.51 11.25
C ALA A 162 3.89 -1.98 10.93
N SER A 163 3.80 -2.28 9.64
CA SER A 163 3.61 -3.63 9.11
C SER A 163 4.58 -3.89 7.97
N VAL A 164 4.61 -5.12 7.46
CA VAL A 164 5.46 -5.50 6.33
C VAL A 164 4.60 -5.97 5.17
N HIS A 165 4.69 -5.25 4.05
CA HIS A 165 4.22 -5.73 2.76
C HIS A 165 5.24 -6.73 2.22
N GLY A 166 4.91 -8.01 2.28
CA GLY A 166 5.82 -9.10 1.91
C GLY A 166 5.07 -10.43 1.71
N PRO A 167 5.75 -11.52 1.35
CA PRO A 167 5.10 -12.76 0.98
C PRO A 167 4.15 -13.28 2.07
N ASN A 168 2.99 -13.80 1.65
CA ASN A 168 2.06 -14.48 2.55
C ASN A 168 2.64 -15.85 2.99
N ALA A 169 2.09 -16.45 4.05
CA ALA A 169 2.61 -17.71 4.56
C ALA A 169 2.50 -18.87 3.54
N SER A 170 1.49 -18.85 2.66
CA SER A 170 1.33 -19.83 1.57
C SER A 170 2.15 -19.52 0.31
N ALA A 171 2.89 -18.41 0.28
CA ALA A 171 3.72 -18.07 -0.86
C ALA A 171 4.99 -18.93 -0.89
N SER A 172 5.68 -18.91 -2.02
CA SER A 172 7.04 -19.43 -2.13
C SER A 172 8.01 -18.53 -1.34
N TRP A 173 8.93 -19.12 -0.59
CA TRP A 173 9.97 -18.41 0.16
C TRP A 173 11.37 -18.75 -0.38
N PRO A 174 11.74 -18.29 -1.59
CA PRO A 174 13.10 -18.47 -2.07
C PRO A 174 14.09 -17.69 -1.20
N PRO A 175 15.40 -18.04 -1.21
CA PRO A 175 16.41 -17.42 -0.35
C PRO A 175 16.41 -15.89 -0.37
N ALA A 176 16.19 -15.27 -1.54
CA ALA A 176 16.13 -13.81 -1.66
C ALA A 176 14.93 -13.17 -0.93
N ALA A 177 13.74 -13.77 -1.04
CA ALA A 177 12.54 -13.27 -0.36
C ALA A 177 12.65 -13.47 1.16
N TRP A 178 13.18 -14.62 1.59
CA TRP A 178 13.48 -14.90 2.99
C TRP A 178 14.50 -13.91 3.55
N ALA A 179 15.64 -13.69 2.88
CA ALA A 179 16.66 -12.76 3.33
C ALA A 179 16.11 -11.33 3.47
N SER A 180 15.29 -10.88 2.52
CA SER A 180 14.64 -9.57 2.60
C SER A 180 13.71 -9.44 3.82
N PHE A 181 12.94 -10.47 4.15
CA PHE A 181 12.06 -10.47 5.32
C PHE A 181 12.85 -10.58 6.62
N HIS A 182 13.81 -11.50 6.68
CA HIS A 182 14.63 -11.76 7.86
C HIS A 182 15.39 -10.50 8.31
N ALA A 183 16.01 -9.79 7.37
CA ALA A 183 16.71 -8.53 7.63
C ALA A 183 15.80 -7.49 8.31
N LEU A 184 14.54 -7.37 7.89
CA LEU A 184 13.60 -6.44 8.50
C LEU A 184 13.05 -6.93 9.85
N ALA A 185 12.58 -8.18 9.88
CA ALA A 185 11.74 -8.67 10.97
C ALA A 185 12.54 -9.22 12.16
N PHE A 186 13.73 -9.76 11.93
CA PHE A 186 14.58 -10.37 12.96
C PHE A 186 15.76 -9.47 13.32
N GLU A 187 16.48 -8.98 12.31
CA GLU A 187 17.71 -8.21 12.51
C GLU A 187 17.43 -6.74 12.83
N GLY A 188 16.29 -6.19 12.37
CA GLY A 188 16.00 -4.76 12.44
C GLY A 188 16.95 -3.95 11.56
N ALA A 189 17.38 -4.51 10.44
CA ALA A 189 18.25 -3.86 9.48
C ALA A 189 17.53 -2.69 8.77
N THR A 190 18.33 -1.77 8.22
CA THR A 190 17.88 -0.65 7.41
C THR A 190 18.41 -0.78 5.98
N PRO A 191 17.88 -1.72 5.18
CA PRO A 191 18.41 -2.03 3.87
C PRO A 191 18.24 -0.87 2.88
N THR A 192 19.09 -0.88 1.85
CA THR A 192 18.86 -0.15 0.61
C THR A 192 18.47 -1.16 -0.46
N TRP A 193 17.23 -1.08 -0.93
CA TRP A 193 16.75 -1.84 -2.07
C TRP A 193 17.12 -1.09 -3.35
N GLN A 194 17.49 -1.86 -4.37
CA GLN A 194 17.97 -1.36 -5.66
C GLN A 194 17.24 -2.11 -6.77
N VAL A 195 16.87 -1.41 -7.84
CA VAL A 195 16.42 -2.07 -9.07
C VAL A 195 17.57 -2.94 -9.60
N PRO A 196 17.41 -4.27 -9.73
CA PRO A 196 18.50 -5.13 -10.15
C PRO A 196 18.96 -4.81 -11.58
N GLU A 197 20.26 -4.70 -11.81
CA GLU A 197 20.85 -4.52 -13.13
C GLU A 197 20.69 -5.79 -13.98
N GLY A 198 20.24 -5.65 -15.24
CA GLY A 198 20.18 -6.78 -16.17
C GLY A 198 19.24 -7.92 -15.78
N ALA A 199 18.42 -7.74 -14.75
CA ALA A 199 17.37 -8.70 -14.41
C ALA A 199 16.27 -8.58 -15.47
N GLY A 200 16.32 -9.47 -16.47
CA GLY A 200 15.33 -9.62 -17.54
C GLY A 200 13.91 -9.98 -17.09
N ALA A 201 13.49 -9.60 -15.89
CA ALA A 201 12.13 -9.70 -15.40
C ALA A 201 11.36 -8.41 -15.72
N ASN A 202 11.10 -8.20 -17.00
CA ASN A 202 10.04 -7.28 -17.41
C ASN A 202 8.68 -7.90 -17.04
N LEU A 203 7.66 -7.05 -16.97
CA LEU A 203 6.24 -7.42 -16.90
C LEU A 203 5.80 -8.45 -17.99
N SER A 204 6.67 -8.71 -18.98
CA SER A 204 6.49 -9.55 -20.16
C SER A 204 7.76 -10.27 -20.67
N GLY A 205 8.90 -10.30 -19.94
CA GLY A 205 10.07 -11.12 -20.32
C GLY A 205 10.95 -10.67 -21.51
N ARG A 206 10.95 -9.39 -21.89
CA ARG A 206 11.96 -8.80 -22.81
C ARG A 206 12.53 -7.53 -22.16
N GLY A 207 13.80 -7.55 -21.75
CA GLY A 207 14.41 -6.61 -20.81
C GLY A 207 14.18 -5.11 -21.04
N ARG A 208 14.10 -4.36 -19.93
CA ARG A 208 14.99 -3.23 -19.60
C ARG A 208 14.86 -2.85 -18.12
N ASP A 209 15.96 -2.26 -17.65
CA ASP A 209 16.32 -1.82 -16.29
C ASP A 209 15.39 -0.76 -15.68
N LEU A 210 15.84 -0.18 -14.56
CA LEU A 210 15.32 1.04 -13.94
C LEU A 210 14.67 1.98 -14.97
N ARG A 211 13.39 2.27 -14.76
CA ARG A 211 12.68 3.29 -15.53
C ARG A 211 12.39 4.48 -14.67
N THR A 212 13.01 5.60 -14.99
CA THR A 212 12.82 6.87 -14.29
C THR A 212 11.85 7.74 -15.08
N PHE A 213 10.71 8.10 -14.46
CA PHE A 213 9.76 9.05 -15.03
C PHE A 213 10.13 10.49 -14.67
N ARG A 214 10.64 10.68 -13.44
CA ARG A 214 11.24 11.92 -12.97
C ARG A 214 12.35 11.62 -11.99
N GLY A 215 13.52 12.21 -12.22
CA GLY A 215 14.70 12.08 -11.37
C GLY A 215 14.59 12.81 -10.02
N GLY A 216 15.61 12.65 -9.19
CA GLY A 216 15.75 13.29 -7.89
C GLY A 216 15.53 12.36 -6.69
N LYS A 217 15.62 12.97 -5.50
CA LYS A 217 15.49 12.29 -4.21
C LYS A 217 14.30 12.79 -3.43
N ALA A 218 13.66 11.90 -2.70
CA ALA A 218 12.57 12.24 -1.80
C ALA A 218 12.63 11.42 -0.52
N ARG A 219 12.09 11.97 0.56
CA ARG A 219 11.93 11.28 1.85
C ARG A 219 10.50 11.40 2.30
N GLY A 220 10.00 10.34 2.94
CA GLY A 220 8.64 10.29 3.45
C GLY A 220 8.34 8.95 4.09
N ARG A 221 7.19 8.84 4.76
CA ARG A 221 6.69 7.54 5.21
C ARG A 221 6.32 6.70 3.98
N LEU A 222 6.75 5.45 3.93
CA LEU A 222 6.40 4.52 2.86
C LEU A 222 4.96 4.06 3.05
N LEU A 223 4.07 4.43 2.12
CA LEU A 223 2.66 4.04 2.14
C LEU A 223 2.27 3.48 0.79
N GLY A 224 1.37 2.49 0.78
CA GLY A 224 0.86 1.91 -0.46
C GLY A 224 0.75 0.39 -0.40
N GLY A 225 0.91 -0.26 -1.55
CA GLY A 225 0.72 -1.70 -1.73
C GLY A 225 0.11 -2.02 -3.07
N ASN A 226 -0.87 -2.93 -3.07
CA ASN A 226 -1.60 -3.32 -4.28
C ASN A 226 -2.52 -2.18 -4.76
N LEU A 227 -2.39 -1.77 -6.04
CA LEU A 227 -3.13 -0.64 -6.62
C LEU A 227 -4.64 -0.85 -6.58
N SER A 228 -5.10 -2.04 -7.00
CA SER A 228 -6.52 -2.38 -6.98
C SER A 228 -7.14 -2.25 -5.60
N VAL A 229 -6.46 -2.77 -4.58
CA VAL A 229 -6.92 -2.71 -3.19
C VAL A 229 -6.86 -1.28 -2.64
N LEU A 230 -5.76 -0.56 -2.89
CA LEU A 230 -5.56 0.82 -2.45
C LEU A 230 -6.63 1.74 -3.04
N SER A 231 -6.87 1.66 -4.35
CA SER A 231 -7.88 2.48 -5.02
C SER A 231 -9.29 2.22 -4.49
N GLY A 232 -9.59 0.99 -4.07
CA GLY A 232 -10.84 0.61 -3.42
C GLY A 232 -11.06 1.21 -2.02
N LEU A 233 -10.01 1.74 -1.37
CA LEU A 233 -10.11 2.42 -0.07
C LEU A 233 -10.29 3.94 -0.18
N VAL A 234 -10.19 4.52 -1.38
CA VAL A 234 -10.35 5.96 -1.59
C VAL A 234 -11.73 6.42 -1.10
N GLY A 235 -11.76 7.45 -0.25
CA GLY A 235 -12.97 7.97 0.36
C GLY A 235 -13.42 7.26 1.64
N THR A 236 -12.62 6.31 2.16
CA THR A 236 -12.90 5.62 3.43
C THR A 236 -11.97 6.12 4.54
N PRO A 237 -12.36 6.00 5.83
CA PRO A 237 -11.50 6.37 6.95
C PRO A 237 -10.30 5.42 7.16
N TYR A 238 -10.12 4.42 6.30
CA TYR A 238 -9.04 3.45 6.35
C TYR A 238 -7.90 3.77 5.37
N LEU A 239 -8.09 4.77 4.50
CA LEU A 239 -7.02 5.30 3.68
C LEU A 239 -6.19 6.31 4.52
N PRO A 240 -4.86 6.15 4.63
CA PRO A 240 -4.02 7.11 5.31
C PRO A 240 -3.88 8.41 4.51
N ASP A 241 -3.48 9.47 5.21
CA ASP A 241 -2.98 10.70 4.61
C ASP A 241 -1.66 10.42 3.85
N PHE A 242 -1.58 10.88 2.61
CA PHE A 242 -0.40 10.72 1.74
C PHE A 242 0.47 11.98 1.67
N ALA A 243 0.11 13.05 2.38
CA ALA A 243 0.90 14.26 2.46
C ALA A 243 2.36 13.99 2.90
N GLY A 244 3.30 14.28 2.00
CA GLY A 244 4.72 14.05 2.18
C GLY A 244 5.14 12.57 2.23
N ALA A 245 4.25 11.63 1.89
CA ALA A 245 4.56 10.21 1.86
C ALA A 245 5.35 9.82 0.61
N VAL A 246 6.12 8.73 0.70
CA VAL A 246 6.58 8.02 -0.49
C VAL A 246 5.54 6.94 -0.80
N LEU A 247 4.88 7.07 -1.94
CA LEU A 247 3.86 6.13 -2.40
C LEU A 247 4.52 4.98 -3.15
N PHE A 248 4.26 3.74 -2.75
CA PHE A 248 4.63 2.56 -3.53
C PHE A 248 3.41 1.79 -4.03
N ILE A 249 3.46 1.34 -5.27
CA ILE A 249 2.33 0.67 -5.92
C ILE A 249 2.80 -0.54 -6.71
N GLU A 250 2.11 -1.65 -6.56
CA GLU A 250 2.25 -2.86 -7.39
C GLU A 250 0.87 -3.37 -7.80
N ASP A 251 0.78 -4.24 -8.81
CA ASP A 251 -0.47 -4.98 -9.06
C ASP A 251 -0.24 -6.32 -9.77
N THR A 252 -1.31 -7.02 -10.13
CA THR A 252 -1.24 -8.30 -10.85
C THR A 252 -2.49 -8.57 -11.67
N ASN A 253 -2.32 -9.21 -12.82
CA ASN A 253 -3.41 -9.72 -13.68
C ASN A 253 -4.48 -8.69 -14.08
N GLU A 254 -4.13 -7.40 -14.13
CA GLU A 254 -5.06 -6.35 -14.55
C GLU A 254 -4.83 -5.93 -16.00
N SER A 255 -5.91 -5.55 -16.68
CA SER A 255 -5.82 -4.92 -18.01
C SER A 255 -5.30 -3.49 -17.89
N GLU A 256 -4.64 -3.00 -18.93
CA GLU A 256 -3.97 -1.70 -18.94
C GLU A 256 -4.94 -0.55 -18.63
N TYR A 257 -6.16 -0.58 -19.20
CA TYR A 257 -7.18 0.42 -18.92
C TYR A 257 -7.66 0.42 -17.46
N ARG A 258 -7.56 -0.72 -16.75
CA ARG A 258 -7.92 -0.79 -15.34
C ARG A 258 -6.85 -0.16 -14.48
N ILE A 259 -5.57 -0.41 -14.78
CA ILE A 259 -4.46 0.31 -14.14
C ILE A 259 -4.61 1.81 -14.38
N ASP A 260 -4.84 2.22 -15.63
CA ASP A 260 -5.04 3.63 -16.00
C ASP A 260 -6.19 4.27 -15.20
N ARG A 261 -7.34 3.59 -15.13
CA ARG A 261 -8.51 4.04 -14.35
C ARG A 261 -8.20 4.17 -12.86
N MET A 262 -7.46 3.24 -12.29
CA MET A 262 -7.12 3.27 -10.86
C MET A 262 -6.10 4.36 -10.53
N LEU A 263 -5.08 4.55 -11.37
CA LEU A 263 -4.15 5.68 -11.23
C LEU A 263 -4.87 7.02 -11.40
N THR A 264 -5.79 7.11 -12.35
CA THR A 264 -6.64 8.29 -12.52
C THR A 264 -7.49 8.56 -11.27
N GLN A 265 -8.03 7.52 -10.62
CA GLN A 265 -8.77 7.69 -9.36
C GLN A 265 -7.88 8.28 -8.26
N LEU A 266 -6.62 7.82 -8.12
CA LEU A 266 -5.68 8.39 -7.15
C LEU A 266 -5.34 9.85 -7.47
N ALA A 267 -5.16 10.18 -8.75
CA ALA A 267 -4.95 11.55 -9.20
C ALA A 267 -6.14 12.46 -8.86
N LEU A 268 -7.37 12.02 -9.17
CA LEU A 268 -8.60 12.76 -8.88
C LEU A 268 -8.86 12.92 -7.37
N ALA A 269 -8.36 11.98 -6.56
CA ALA A 269 -8.41 12.06 -5.11
C ALA A 269 -7.31 12.96 -4.51
N GLY A 270 -6.44 13.56 -5.33
CA GLY A 270 -5.36 14.46 -4.89
C GLY A 270 -4.10 13.74 -4.37
N VAL A 271 -4.05 12.41 -4.41
CA VAL A 271 -2.93 11.64 -3.83
C VAL A 271 -1.60 12.04 -4.47
N PHE A 272 -1.56 12.20 -5.80
CA PHE A 272 -0.33 12.56 -6.51
C PHE A 272 0.11 14.02 -6.30
N ASP A 273 -0.78 14.88 -5.82
CA ASP A 273 -0.45 16.27 -5.52
C ASP A 273 0.25 16.43 -4.15
N GLU A 274 0.09 15.45 -3.27
CA GLU A 274 0.51 15.52 -1.87
C GLU A 274 1.72 14.65 -1.54
N VAL A 275 1.97 13.58 -2.32
CA VAL A 275 3.13 12.68 -2.11
C VAL A 275 4.47 13.38 -2.33
N ALA A 276 5.51 12.92 -1.65
CA ALA A 276 6.88 13.35 -1.84
C ALA A 276 7.60 12.59 -2.98
N GLY A 277 7.12 11.40 -3.35
CA GLY A 277 7.71 10.58 -4.40
C GLY A 277 6.92 9.29 -4.66
N VAL A 278 7.14 8.67 -5.82
CA VAL A 278 6.39 7.50 -6.28
C VAL A 278 7.33 6.37 -6.70
N VAL A 279 7.04 5.15 -6.25
CA VAL A 279 7.73 3.93 -6.68
C VAL A 279 6.70 2.96 -7.25
N PHE A 280 6.85 2.60 -8.51
CA PHE A 280 6.06 1.53 -9.11
C PHE A 280 6.86 0.22 -9.09
N GLY A 281 6.32 -0.79 -8.42
CA GLY A 281 6.91 -2.12 -8.38
C GLY A 281 6.63 -2.90 -9.67
N GLN A 282 6.23 -4.15 -9.51
CA GLN A 282 5.88 -5.05 -10.58
C GLN A 282 4.36 -5.10 -10.80
N CYS A 283 3.96 -5.39 -12.02
CA CYS A 283 2.59 -5.62 -12.46
C CYS A 283 2.51 -6.96 -13.19
N THR A 284 2.64 -8.07 -12.45
CA THR A 284 2.78 -9.40 -13.05
C THR A 284 1.53 -9.77 -13.82
N GLY A 285 1.66 -10.19 -15.08
CA GLY A 285 0.51 -10.59 -15.89
C GLY A 285 -0.43 -9.44 -16.24
N CYS A 286 -0.05 -8.19 -15.99
CA CYS A 286 -0.85 -7.02 -16.35
C CYS A 286 -0.79 -6.77 -17.86
N ARG A 287 -1.80 -7.28 -18.56
CA ARG A 287 -2.03 -7.09 -19.99
C ARG A 287 -3.48 -7.39 -20.31
N ASN A 288 -4.04 -6.74 -21.31
CA ASN A 288 -5.35 -7.12 -21.83
C ASN A 288 -5.21 -8.41 -22.67
N PRO A 289 -5.79 -9.56 -22.23
CA PRO A 289 -5.72 -10.81 -22.99
C PRO A 289 -6.44 -10.72 -24.34
N ASP A 290 -7.43 -9.84 -24.46
CA ASP A 290 -8.22 -9.61 -25.67
C ASP A 290 -7.75 -8.37 -26.45
N GLY A 291 -6.58 -7.82 -26.08
CA GLY A 291 -6.08 -6.56 -26.63
C GLY A 291 -5.53 -6.71 -28.04
N GLY A 292 -6.09 -5.96 -28.99
CA GLY A 292 -5.49 -5.76 -30.32
C GLY A 292 -4.32 -4.78 -30.29
N TYR A 293 -3.61 -4.66 -31.42
CA TYR A 293 -2.43 -3.78 -31.61
C TYR A 293 -2.67 -2.27 -31.35
N ALA A 294 -3.91 -1.85 -31.11
CA ALA A 294 -4.30 -0.45 -30.92
C ALA A 294 -4.42 -0.01 -29.44
N ASN A 295 -4.15 -0.91 -28.48
CA ASN A 295 -4.22 -0.58 -27.05
C ASN A 295 -2.88 -0.06 -26.52
N PHE A 296 -2.93 0.79 -25.49
CA PHE A 296 -1.75 1.13 -24.73
C PHE A 296 -1.19 -0.09 -24.01
N THR A 297 0.13 -0.23 -24.02
CA THR A 297 0.85 -1.09 -23.10
C THR A 297 0.82 -0.51 -21.68
N ILE A 298 1.03 -1.36 -20.68
CA ILE A 298 1.21 -0.91 -19.30
C ILE A 298 2.30 0.16 -19.17
N TYR A 299 3.35 0.05 -19.98
CA TYR A 299 4.44 1.02 -19.97
C TYR A 299 3.98 2.39 -20.46
N GLU A 300 3.19 2.46 -21.53
CA GLU A 300 2.63 3.72 -22.03
C GLU A 300 1.63 4.31 -21.04
N VAL A 301 0.81 3.49 -20.38
CA VAL A 301 -0.06 3.97 -19.29
C VAL A 301 0.76 4.64 -18.19
N LEU A 302 1.83 3.98 -17.72
CA LEU A 302 2.68 4.55 -16.67
C LEU A 302 3.40 5.84 -17.12
N ASP A 303 3.88 5.93 -18.37
CA ASP A 303 4.46 7.18 -18.88
C ASP A 303 3.44 8.32 -18.84
N ARG A 304 2.21 8.05 -19.27
CA ARG A 304 1.14 9.06 -19.32
C ARG A 304 0.75 9.55 -17.93
N GLN A 305 0.70 8.64 -16.97
CA GLN A 305 0.34 8.95 -15.59
C GLN A 305 1.47 9.61 -14.80
N PHE A 306 2.73 9.19 -15.02
CA PHE A 306 3.84 9.60 -14.15
C PHE A 306 4.79 10.65 -14.73
N SER A 307 4.88 10.83 -16.05
CA SER A 307 5.80 11.83 -16.64
C SER A 307 5.45 13.27 -16.26
N GLY A 308 4.16 13.53 -15.95
CA GLY A 308 3.67 14.84 -15.54
C GLY A 308 3.85 15.15 -14.04
N LEU A 309 4.20 14.15 -13.22
CA LEU A 309 4.42 14.34 -11.79
C LEU A 309 5.55 15.36 -11.56
N LYS A 310 5.50 16.08 -10.45
CA LYS A 310 6.54 17.05 -10.04
C LYS A 310 7.54 16.48 -9.04
N VAL A 311 7.35 15.23 -8.65
CA VAL A 311 8.12 14.52 -7.62
C VAL A 311 8.92 13.35 -8.22
N PRO A 312 10.00 12.90 -7.57
CA PRO A 312 10.76 11.75 -8.04
C PRO A 312 9.87 10.52 -8.21
N ALA A 313 9.97 9.89 -9.37
CA ALA A 313 9.14 8.76 -9.74
C ALA A 313 9.92 7.77 -10.59
N PHE A 314 9.92 6.50 -10.18
CA PHE A 314 10.58 5.44 -10.93
C PHE A 314 9.86 4.10 -10.79
N GLN A 315 10.21 3.17 -11.67
CA GLN A 315 9.74 1.80 -11.68
C GLN A 315 10.93 0.82 -11.66
N GLY A 316 10.72 -0.33 -11.02
CA GLY A 316 11.59 -1.49 -11.22
C GLY A 316 11.94 -2.27 -9.95
N LEU A 317 11.61 -1.75 -8.76
CA LEU A 317 11.83 -2.52 -7.53
C LEU A 317 11.06 -3.84 -7.60
N GLN A 318 11.66 -4.87 -7.03
CA GLN A 318 11.11 -6.23 -6.99
C GLN A 318 10.02 -6.35 -5.92
N ILE A 319 9.03 -5.43 -5.96
CA ILE A 319 7.87 -5.40 -5.08
C ILE A 319 6.65 -5.81 -5.91
N GLY A 320 5.93 -6.84 -5.48
CA GLY A 320 4.69 -7.29 -6.10
C GLY A 320 4.62 -8.79 -6.29
N HIS A 321 3.77 -9.24 -7.21
CA HIS A 321 3.46 -10.67 -7.41
C HIS A 321 4.54 -11.41 -8.20
N ILE A 322 5.74 -11.52 -7.63
CA ILE A 322 6.92 -12.20 -8.20
C ILE A 322 7.54 -13.16 -7.19
N ALA A 323 8.37 -14.11 -7.64
CA ALA A 323 8.97 -15.10 -6.76
C ALA A 323 9.96 -14.48 -5.75
N ALA A 324 10.86 -13.61 -6.22
CA ALA A 324 11.85 -12.92 -5.37
C ALA A 324 11.30 -11.58 -4.85
N GLN A 325 10.12 -11.61 -4.23
CA GLN A 325 9.45 -10.42 -3.71
C GLN A 325 10.25 -9.82 -2.53
N LEU A 326 10.52 -8.51 -2.62
CA LEU A 326 11.05 -7.72 -1.51
C LEU A 326 9.99 -7.53 -0.44
N SER A 327 10.39 -7.71 0.82
CA SER A 327 9.62 -7.28 1.97
C SER A 327 9.92 -5.81 2.24
N VAL A 328 8.89 -4.97 2.30
CA VAL A 328 9.03 -3.53 2.56
C VAL A 328 8.14 -3.09 3.73
N PRO A 329 8.61 -2.19 4.59
CA PRO A 329 7.83 -1.76 5.75
C PRO A 329 6.81 -0.69 5.38
N VAL A 330 5.55 -0.90 5.73
CA VAL A 330 4.50 0.12 5.56
C VAL A 330 4.44 0.99 6.81
N GLY A 331 4.45 2.31 6.58
CA GLY A 331 4.37 3.34 7.62
C GLY A 331 5.71 3.85 8.15
N LEU A 332 6.85 3.34 7.68
CA LEU A 332 8.20 3.78 8.12
C LEU A 332 8.84 4.78 7.15
N PRO A 333 9.73 5.67 7.64
CA PRO A 333 10.40 6.64 6.79
C PRO A 333 11.43 5.97 5.87
N VAL A 334 11.36 6.31 4.59
CA VAL A 334 12.30 5.89 3.55
C VAL A 334 12.87 7.10 2.83
N GLU A 335 14.01 6.91 2.17
CA GLU A 335 14.53 7.79 1.13
C GLU A 335 14.51 7.05 -0.20
N ILE A 336 14.04 7.70 -1.26
CA ILE A 336 14.17 7.21 -2.62
C ILE A 336 15.16 8.07 -3.40
N ASP A 337 15.86 7.44 -4.34
CA ASP A 337 16.64 8.09 -5.39
C ASP A 337 16.17 7.51 -6.73
N ALA A 338 15.41 8.31 -7.48
CA ALA A 338 14.82 7.88 -8.74
C ALA A 338 15.85 7.83 -9.87
N ASP A 339 16.97 8.55 -9.76
CA ASP A 339 18.07 8.47 -10.73
C ASP A 339 18.89 7.20 -10.53
N ALA A 340 19.08 6.79 -9.27
CA ALA A 340 19.77 5.55 -8.93
C ALA A 340 18.83 4.32 -8.93
N GLY A 341 17.51 4.50 -8.85
CA GLY A 341 16.56 3.39 -8.70
C GLY A 341 16.64 2.72 -7.33
N THR A 342 16.85 3.51 -6.28
CA THR A 342 16.96 2.99 -4.91
C THR A 342 15.82 3.42 -4.01
N MET A 343 15.57 2.58 -3.01
CA MET A 343 14.79 2.93 -1.83
C MET A 343 15.55 2.46 -0.59
N ARG A 344 15.82 3.37 0.34
CA ARG A 344 16.55 3.10 1.58
C ARG A 344 15.66 3.28 2.79
N LEU A 345 15.59 2.27 3.63
CA LEU A 345 14.93 2.37 4.93
C LEU A 345 15.76 3.27 5.86
N LEU A 346 15.14 4.25 6.50
CA LEU A 346 15.86 5.24 7.32
C LEU A 346 15.96 4.85 8.80
N GLU A 347 15.14 3.93 9.26
CA GLU A 347 15.18 3.41 10.63
C GLU A 347 14.59 1.99 10.71
N PRO A 348 14.97 1.18 11.72
CA PRO A 348 14.48 -0.19 11.85
C PRO A 348 12.95 -0.28 11.88
N ALA A 349 12.39 -1.29 11.19
CA ALA A 349 10.96 -1.57 11.16
C ALA A 349 10.39 -2.11 12.48
N VAL A 350 11.27 -2.61 13.33
CA VAL A 350 10.98 -3.28 14.59
C VAL A 350 11.77 -2.65 15.74
N SER A 351 11.25 -2.71 16.96
CA SER A 351 11.93 -2.25 18.18
C SER A 351 12.94 -3.27 18.69
#